data_AF-A0A3D2INK9-F1
#
_entry.id   AF-A0A3D2INK9-F1
#
_cell.length_a   1.000
_cell.length_b   1.000
_cell.length_c   1.000
_cell.angle_alpha   90.00
_cell.angle_beta   90.00
_cell.angle_gamma   90.00
#
_symmetry.space_group_name_H-M   'P 1'
#
loop_
_entity.id
_entity.type
_entity.pdbx_description
1 polymer ?
#
loop_
_entity_poly.entity_id
_entity_poly.type
_entity_poly.pdbx_seq_one_letter_code
_entity_poly.pdbx_strand_id
1 'polypeptide(L)'
;MSAYANAKALGRDAVLEKIAALDLYETGVYREKMTDHIRKAQDAAAEEGVQLHAVAALNNADTDMVFLELVKQAPEKVVEGCAIAAIAAGADQAVLMLPEKEEELAQSLKEKAAACGVAVVNEFLNIRQNQTNLLVHIASCVDLADAFSDSYEPGIYVSVNGEALKKVPADEKVSELVDVSAAKAVQVGYAYYTPEECGVPVGELNPANGVIRVLTEKNCIVDDAAKKTLACKAQSCGKCVFCREGLIQLEFMQSETTLGRGKMEFLDLTKEIGEAMCFSTPCSMGQQSARISLSAMGKFASEYEAHIKKKNCPAGVCQ
;
A
#
# COMPACT_ATOMS: atom_id res chain seq x y z
N MET A 1 -4.61 -21.20 23.19
CA MET A 1 -5.85 -20.51 22.76
C MET A 1 -5.50 -19.70 21.53
N SER A 2 -6.41 -19.54 20.57
CA SER A 2 -6.19 -18.67 19.41
C SER A 2 -6.07 -17.20 19.84
N ALA A 3 -5.45 -16.36 19.03
CA ALA A 3 -5.31 -14.92 19.32
C ALA A 3 -6.70 -14.27 19.42
N TYR A 4 -7.64 -14.67 18.54
CA TYR A 4 -9.03 -14.25 18.64
C TYR A 4 -9.69 -14.64 19.98
N ALA A 5 -9.49 -15.88 20.45
CA ALA A 5 -10.06 -16.33 21.72
C ALA A 5 -9.47 -15.54 22.91
N ASN A 6 -8.17 -15.25 22.87
CA ASN A 6 -7.50 -14.43 23.88
C ASN A 6 -8.08 -13.01 23.92
N ALA A 7 -8.19 -12.35 22.76
CA ALA A 7 -8.77 -11.01 22.66
C ALA A 7 -10.24 -10.96 23.10
N LYS A 8 -11.04 -11.95 22.68
CA LYS A 8 -12.45 -12.05 23.06
C LYS A 8 -12.65 -12.22 24.57
N ALA A 9 -11.78 -12.97 25.24
CA ALA A 9 -11.83 -13.17 26.68
C ALA A 9 -11.46 -11.90 27.47
N LEU A 10 -10.58 -11.05 26.93
CA LEU A 10 -10.18 -9.77 27.53
C LEU A 10 -11.28 -8.71 27.45
N GLY A 11 -12.05 -8.70 26.36
CA GLY A 11 -13.04 -7.66 26.08
C GLY A 11 -12.40 -6.39 25.50
N ARG A 12 -13.25 -5.50 24.97
CA ARG A 12 -12.84 -4.35 24.15
C ARG A 12 -11.82 -3.43 24.83
N ASP A 13 -12.09 -3.00 26.05
CA ASP A 13 -11.26 -1.98 26.72
C ASP A 13 -9.85 -2.50 26.98
N ALA A 14 -9.72 -3.73 27.49
CA ALA A 14 -8.42 -4.37 27.71
C ALA A 14 -7.68 -4.69 26.39
N VAL A 15 -8.42 -4.99 25.31
CA VAL A 15 -7.85 -5.13 23.96
C VAL A 15 -7.24 -3.81 23.50
N LEU A 16 -7.96 -2.69 23.63
CA LEU A 16 -7.46 -1.36 23.29
C LEU A 16 -6.25 -0.95 24.14
N GLU A 17 -6.29 -1.21 25.45
CA GLU A 17 -5.16 -0.96 26.35
C GLU A 17 -3.92 -1.75 25.92
N LYS A 18 -4.06 -3.02 25.55
CA LYS A 18 -2.95 -3.84 25.06
C LYS A 18 -2.38 -3.32 23.75
N ILE A 19 -3.24 -2.94 22.79
CA ILE A 19 -2.81 -2.35 21.51
C ILE A 19 -2.05 -1.04 21.77
N ALA A 20 -2.53 -0.19 22.69
CA ALA A 20 -1.88 1.05 23.08
C ALA A 20 -0.51 0.81 23.72
N ALA A 21 -0.42 -0.17 24.62
CA ALA A 21 0.82 -0.50 25.33
C ALA A 21 1.93 -1.02 24.40
N LEU A 22 1.56 -1.67 23.29
CA LEU A 22 2.49 -2.17 22.28
C LEU A 22 2.91 -1.13 21.23
N ASP A 23 2.34 0.08 21.27
CA ASP A 23 2.50 1.12 20.24
C ASP A 23 2.31 0.54 18.82
N LEU A 24 1.26 -0.27 18.62
CA LEU A 24 1.00 -0.94 17.34
C LEU A 24 0.53 0.06 16.28
N TYR A 25 1.01 -0.09 15.04
CA TYR A 25 0.67 0.79 13.92
C TYR A 25 -0.26 0.11 12.91
N GLU A 26 -1.19 0.89 12.37
CA GLU A 26 -1.85 0.56 11.11
C GLU A 26 -0.88 0.82 9.95
N THR A 27 -0.76 -0.16 9.05
CA THR A 27 0.29 -0.24 8.02
C THR A 27 -0.24 -0.08 6.59
N GLY A 28 -1.49 0.35 6.43
CA GLY A 28 -2.08 0.68 5.14
C GLY A 28 -1.43 1.89 4.45
N VAL A 29 -2.25 2.74 3.83
CA VAL A 29 -1.74 3.87 3.04
C VAL A 29 -0.92 4.84 3.87
N TYR A 30 -1.36 5.08 5.10
CA TYR A 30 -0.72 5.96 6.06
C TYR A 30 -0.36 5.15 7.29
N ARG A 31 0.92 5.24 7.66
CA ARG A 31 1.41 4.63 8.89
C ARG A 31 1.01 5.52 10.06
N GLU A 32 0.08 5.04 10.89
CA GLU A 32 -0.39 5.75 12.08
C GLU A 32 -0.65 4.79 13.23
N LYS A 33 -0.76 5.30 14.47
CA LYS A 33 -1.06 4.43 15.61
C LYS A 33 -2.41 3.77 15.42
N MET A 34 -2.49 2.47 15.64
CA MET A 34 -3.73 1.69 15.51
C MET A 34 -4.85 2.26 16.38
N THR A 35 -4.52 2.74 17.58
CA THR A 35 -5.49 3.39 18.49
C THR A 35 -6.06 4.69 17.93
N ASP A 36 -5.23 5.51 17.29
CA ASP A 36 -5.67 6.74 16.63
C ASP A 36 -6.53 6.42 15.39
N HIS A 37 -6.15 5.39 14.64
CA HIS A 37 -6.90 4.91 13.48
C HIS A 37 -8.30 4.41 13.87
N ILE A 38 -8.39 3.59 14.93
CA ILE A 38 -9.65 3.10 15.49
C ILE A 38 -10.53 4.26 15.95
N ARG A 39 -9.96 5.22 16.68
CA ARG A 39 -10.71 6.39 17.16
C ARG A 39 -11.29 7.22 16.02
N LYS A 40 -10.51 7.49 14.97
CA LYS A 40 -11.00 8.21 13.78
C LYS A 40 -12.19 7.50 13.13
N ALA A 41 -12.14 6.17 13.02
CA ALA A 41 -13.26 5.40 12.46
C ALA A 41 -14.51 5.46 13.36
N GLN A 42 -14.32 5.37 14.69
CA GLN A 42 -15.41 5.52 15.66
C GLN A 42 -16.06 6.91 15.60
N ASP A 43 -15.24 7.97 15.54
CA ASP A 43 -15.72 9.35 15.43
C ASP A 43 -16.52 9.56 14.14
N ALA A 44 -16.02 9.06 13.01
CA ALA A 44 -16.70 9.14 11.71
C ALA A 44 -18.05 8.39 11.71
N ALA A 45 -18.11 7.19 12.30
CA ALA A 45 -19.35 6.43 12.42
C ALA A 45 -20.36 7.14 13.34
N ALA A 46 -19.89 7.72 14.45
CA ALA A 46 -20.73 8.46 15.39
C ALA A 46 -21.29 9.75 14.78
N GLU A 47 -20.50 10.49 14.01
CA GLU A 47 -20.93 11.71 13.32
C GLU A 47 -22.04 11.44 12.30
N GLU A 48 -21.94 10.34 11.55
CA GLU A 48 -22.96 9.91 10.59
C GLU A 48 -24.12 9.13 11.22
N GLY A 49 -24.04 8.82 12.53
CA GLY A 49 -25.06 8.06 13.25
C GLY A 49 -25.23 6.62 12.74
N VAL A 50 -24.17 6.02 12.20
CA VAL A 50 -24.15 4.67 11.63
C VAL A 50 -23.38 3.69 12.51
N GLN A 51 -23.62 2.40 12.29
CA GLN A 51 -22.88 1.37 12.99
C GLN A 51 -21.51 1.15 12.34
N LEU A 52 -20.48 0.98 13.17
CA LEU A 52 -19.11 0.79 12.72
C LEU A 52 -18.88 -0.68 12.30
N HIS A 53 -18.33 -0.88 11.11
CA HIS A 53 -17.84 -2.18 10.66
C HIS A 53 -16.31 -2.16 10.52
N ALA A 54 -15.67 -3.33 10.68
CA ALA A 54 -14.25 -3.50 10.38
C ALA A 54 -14.07 -4.20 9.03
N VAL A 55 -13.19 -3.65 8.19
CA VAL A 55 -12.92 -4.15 6.84
C VAL A 55 -11.41 -4.29 6.64
N ALA A 56 -10.93 -5.53 6.60
CA ALA A 56 -9.55 -5.85 6.31
C ALA A 56 -9.33 -6.01 4.79
N ALA A 57 -8.32 -5.36 4.22
CA ALA A 57 -8.02 -5.43 2.79
C ALA A 57 -6.57 -5.08 2.46
N LEU A 58 -6.14 -5.39 1.24
CA LEU A 58 -4.93 -4.78 0.66
C LEU A 58 -5.20 -3.33 0.26
N ASN A 59 -4.12 -2.55 0.15
CA ASN A 59 -4.20 -1.23 -0.45
C ASN A 59 -4.67 -1.33 -1.90
N ASN A 60 -5.65 -0.51 -2.29
CA ASN A 60 -6.13 -0.46 -3.68
C ASN A 60 -5.04 -0.19 -4.71
N ALA A 61 -3.98 0.53 -4.34
CA ALA A 61 -2.85 0.79 -5.23
C ALA A 61 -1.97 -0.44 -5.48
N ASP A 62 -2.01 -1.46 -4.60
CA ASP A 62 -1.08 -2.58 -4.59
C ASP A 62 -1.25 -3.45 -5.84
N THR A 63 -0.41 -3.20 -6.84
CA THR A 63 -0.36 -3.97 -8.09
C THR A 63 0.59 -5.16 -7.99
N ASP A 64 1.54 -5.12 -7.04
CA ASP A 64 2.58 -6.15 -6.87
C ASP A 64 2.07 -7.32 -6.03
N MET A 65 1.13 -7.05 -5.11
CA MET A 65 0.42 -8.03 -4.29
C MET A 65 1.33 -8.89 -3.39
N VAL A 66 2.51 -8.38 -3.02
CA VAL A 66 3.46 -9.12 -2.15
C VAL A 66 2.87 -9.38 -0.77
N PHE A 67 2.01 -8.49 -0.27
CA PHE A 67 1.31 -8.66 1.01
C PHE A 67 0.29 -9.80 1.01
N LEU A 68 -0.14 -10.28 -0.16
CA LEU A 68 -1.01 -11.44 -0.26
C LEU A 68 -0.31 -12.72 0.22
N GLU A 69 1.03 -12.73 0.22
CA GLU A 69 1.84 -13.80 0.80
C GLU A 69 1.48 -14.05 2.28
N LEU A 70 1.14 -13.01 3.04
CA LEU A 70 0.71 -13.15 4.44
C LEU A 70 -0.58 -13.95 4.57
N VAL A 71 -1.54 -13.76 3.65
CA VAL A 71 -2.79 -14.53 3.63
C VAL A 71 -2.51 -15.99 3.27
N LYS A 72 -1.57 -16.22 2.35
CA LYS A 72 -1.21 -17.56 1.88
C LYS A 72 -0.43 -18.36 2.93
N GLN A 73 0.46 -17.70 3.68
CA GLN A 73 1.33 -18.34 4.66
C GLN A 73 0.70 -18.46 6.05
N ALA A 74 -0.06 -17.45 6.47
CA ALA A 74 -0.65 -17.37 7.80
C ALA A 74 -2.13 -16.92 7.74
N PRO A 75 -3.00 -17.67 7.03
CA PRO A 75 -4.40 -17.28 6.85
C PRO A 75 -5.15 -17.12 8.17
N GLU A 76 -4.87 -17.97 9.17
CA GLU A 76 -5.48 -17.86 10.49
C GLU A 76 -5.15 -16.54 11.17
N LYS A 77 -3.90 -16.06 11.07
CA LYS A 77 -3.49 -14.78 11.68
C LYS A 77 -4.22 -13.61 11.04
N VAL A 78 -4.38 -13.59 9.72
CA VAL A 78 -5.08 -12.51 9.02
C VAL A 78 -6.55 -12.46 9.44
N VAL A 79 -7.21 -13.63 9.49
CA VAL A 79 -8.61 -13.75 9.91
C VAL A 79 -8.78 -13.34 11.37
N GLU A 80 -7.98 -13.87 12.28
CA GLU A 80 -8.06 -13.55 13.71
C GLU A 80 -7.74 -12.08 13.96
N GLY A 81 -6.76 -11.52 13.26
CA GLY A 81 -6.42 -10.10 13.30
C GLY A 81 -7.57 -9.19 12.89
N CYS A 82 -8.28 -9.54 11.80
CA CYS A 82 -9.48 -8.83 11.39
C CYS A 82 -10.57 -8.86 12.48
N ALA A 83 -10.76 -10.00 13.13
CA ALA A 83 -11.72 -10.15 14.23
C ALA A 83 -11.30 -9.33 15.48
N ILE A 84 -10.00 -9.31 15.80
CA ILE A 84 -9.43 -8.52 16.90
C ILE A 84 -9.63 -7.03 16.64
N ALA A 85 -9.41 -6.56 15.40
CA ALA A 85 -9.66 -5.18 15.03
C ALA A 85 -11.13 -4.80 15.25
N ALA A 86 -12.07 -5.68 14.88
CA ALA A 86 -13.49 -5.47 15.14
C ALA A 86 -13.81 -5.36 16.64
N ILE A 87 -13.23 -6.23 17.47
CA ILE A 87 -13.38 -6.16 18.94
C ILE A 87 -12.86 -4.81 19.48
N ALA A 88 -11.65 -4.41 19.08
CA ALA A 88 -11.03 -3.16 19.51
C ALA A 88 -11.88 -1.94 19.11
N ALA A 89 -12.41 -1.96 17.89
CA ALA A 89 -13.26 -0.91 17.35
C ALA A 89 -14.65 -0.87 17.99
N GLY A 90 -15.13 -1.97 18.58
CA GLY A 90 -16.53 -2.13 18.93
C GLY A 90 -17.43 -2.27 17.70
N ALA A 91 -16.87 -2.81 16.61
CA ALA A 91 -17.60 -3.06 15.38
C ALA A 91 -18.51 -4.29 15.54
N ASP A 92 -19.68 -4.26 14.92
CA ASP A 92 -20.66 -5.36 14.93
C ASP A 92 -20.39 -6.41 13.84
N GLN A 93 -19.66 -6.03 12.79
CA GLN A 93 -19.28 -6.89 11.67
C GLN A 93 -17.80 -6.73 11.33
N ALA A 94 -17.22 -7.83 10.84
CA ALA A 94 -15.86 -7.89 10.34
C ALA A 94 -15.86 -8.54 8.95
N VAL A 95 -15.16 -7.92 7.99
CA VAL A 95 -15.06 -8.43 6.61
C VAL A 95 -13.60 -8.44 6.18
N LEU A 96 -13.12 -9.58 5.68
CA LEU A 96 -11.85 -9.69 4.96
C LEU A 96 -12.13 -9.66 3.45
N MET A 97 -11.68 -8.58 2.80
CA MET A 97 -11.76 -8.42 1.35
C MET A 97 -10.45 -8.87 0.71
N LEU A 98 -10.54 -9.88 -0.16
CA LEU A 98 -9.43 -10.33 -0.99
C LEU A 98 -9.62 -9.87 -2.44
N PRO A 99 -8.52 -9.72 -3.21
CA PRO A 99 -8.62 -9.35 -4.62
C PRO A 99 -9.53 -10.30 -5.42
N GLU A 100 -10.23 -9.76 -6.42
CA GLU A 100 -11.18 -10.52 -7.25
C GLU A 100 -10.57 -11.78 -7.88
N LYS A 101 -9.29 -11.73 -8.24
CA LYS A 101 -8.54 -12.86 -8.82
C LYS A 101 -8.26 -14.01 -7.84
N GLU A 102 -8.46 -13.82 -6.54
CA GLU A 102 -8.13 -14.79 -5.49
C GLU A 102 -9.38 -15.54 -4.97
N GLU A 103 -10.25 -15.98 -5.89
CA GLU A 103 -11.52 -16.66 -5.57
C GLU A 103 -11.30 -17.97 -4.78
N GLU A 104 -10.35 -18.81 -5.23
CA GLU A 104 -10.03 -20.07 -4.55
C GLU A 104 -9.51 -19.83 -3.12
N LEU A 105 -8.62 -18.86 -2.96
CA LEU A 105 -8.08 -18.50 -1.65
C LEU A 105 -9.20 -18.03 -0.72
N ALA A 106 -10.06 -17.12 -1.15
CA ALA A 106 -11.17 -16.65 -0.34
C ALA A 106 -12.15 -17.77 0.04
N GLN A 107 -12.48 -18.65 -0.91
CA GLN A 107 -13.37 -19.79 -0.65
C GLN A 107 -12.79 -20.72 0.42
N SER A 108 -11.47 -20.93 0.41
CA SER A 108 -10.77 -21.75 1.41
C SER A 108 -10.81 -21.16 2.84
N LEU A 109 -11.06 -19.86 2.98
CA LEU A 109 -11.05 -19.15 4.27
C LEU A 109 -12.43 -18.99 4.89
N LYS A 110 -13.52 -19.08 4.11
CA LYS A 110 -14.89 -18.76 4.57
C LYS A 110 -15.30 -19.47 5.84
N GLU A 111 -15.09 -20.79 5.93
CA GLU A 111 -15.49 -21.58 7.11
C GLU A 111 -14.72 -21.17 8.36
N LYS A 112 -13.39 -21.06 8.25
CA LYS A 112 -12.51 -20.65 9.36
C LYS A 112 -12.80 -19.21 9.80
N ALA A 113 -13.05 -18.31 8.85
CA ALA A 113 -13.37 -16.92 9.11
C ALA A 113 -14.71 -16.75 9.81
N ALA A 114 -15.73 -17.52 9.40
CA ALA A 114 -17.04 -17.50 10.04
C ALA A 114 -16.96 -17.91 11.52
N ALA A 115 -16.05 -18.84 11.89
CA ALA A 115 -15.82 -19.21 13.29
C ALA A 115 -15.29 -18.05 14.17
N CYS A 116 -14.67 -17.03 13.56
CA CYS A 116 -14.21 -15.81 14.23
C CYS A 116 -15.19 -14.63 14.08
N GLY A 117 -16.34 -14.83 13.41
CA GLY A 117 -17.28 -13.76 13.08
C GLY A 117 -16.82 -12.85 11.92
N VAL A 118 -15.94 -13.35 11.05
CA VAL A 118 -15.42 -12.61 9.89
C VAL A 118 -16.02 -13.17 8.61
N ALA A 119 -16.62 -12.30 7.78
CA ALA A 119 -17.02 -12.65 6.43
C ALA A 119 -15.83 -12.51 5.46
N VAL A 120 -15.73 -13.39 4.46
CA VAL A 120 -14.69 -13.29 3.42
C VAL A 120 -15.35 -13.04 2.08
N VAL A 121 -14.91 -11.98 1.39
CA VAL A 121 -15.43 -11.56 0.08
C VAL A 121 -14.30 -11.30 -0.91
N ASN A 122 -14.62 -11.42 -2.20
CA ASN A 122 -13.70 -11.23 -3.33
C ASN A 122 -14.09 -9.98 -4.11
N GLU A 123 -13.85 -8.81 -3.53
CA GLU A 123 -14.32 -7.54 -4.10
C GLU A 123 -13.24 -6.48 -4.01
N PHE A 124 -13.22 -5.59 -5.01
CA PHE A 124 -12.41 -4.39 -4.95
C PHE A 124 -12.94 -3.43 -3.87
N LEU A 125 -12.09 -3.07 -2.91
CA LEU A 125 -12.48 -2.18 -1.79
C LEU A 125 -12.97 -0.82 -2.31
N ASN A 126 -14.27 -0.59 -2.19
CA ASN A 126 -14.88 0.70 -2.52
C ASN A 126 -14.82 1.65 -1.32
N ILE A 127 -13.78 2.49 -1.27
CA ILE A 127 -13.59 3.45 -0.19
C ILE A 127 -14.79 4.38 0.02
N ARG A 128 -15.54 4.74 -1.04
CA ARG A 128 -16.74 5.60 -0.89
C ARG A 128 -17.87 4.93 -0.10
N GLN A 129 -17.93 3.60 -0.08
CA GLN A 129 -18.91 2.84 0.71
C GLN A 129 -18.38 2.48 2.10
N ASN A 130 -17.12 2.77 2.38
CA ASN A 130 -16.43 2.37 3.61
C ASN A 130 -15.82 3.57 4.35
N GLN A 131 -16.34 4.78 4.14
CA GLN A 131 -15.79 6.00 4.75
C GLN A 131 -15.96 6.04 6.28
N THR A 132 -17.01 5.38 6.77
CA THR A 132 -17.35 5.28 8.21
C THR A 132 -16.90 3.95 8.82
N ASN A 133 -16.22 3.09 8.06
CA ASN A 133 -15.76 1.78 8.52
C ASN A 133 -14.29 1.88 8.97
N LEU A 134 -13.89 1.00 9.89
CA LEU A 134 -12.49 0.81 10.22
C LEU A 134 -11.83 0.00 9.09
N LEU A 135 -10.94 0.63 8.34
CA LEU A 135 -10.16 -0.05 7.31
C LEU A 135 -8.85 -0.56 7.90
N VAL A 136 -8.56 -1.85 7.75
CA VAL A 136 -7.35 -2.45 8.34
C VAL A 136 -6.54 -3.11 7.24
N HIS A 137 -5.25 -2.83 7.18
CA HIS A 137 -4.39 -3.49 6.22
C HIS A 137 -4.11 -4.94 6.64
N ILE A 138 -3.99 -5.85 5.68
CA ILE A 138 -3.74 -7.28 5.94
C ILE A 138 -2.51 -7.51 6.83
N ALA A 139 -1.45 -6.72 6.65
CA ALA A 139 -0.25 -6.81 7.48
C ALA A 139 -0.54 -6.42 8.95
N SER A 140 -1.39 -5.41 9.16
CA SER A 140 -1.81 -5.02 10.51
C SER A 140 -2.74 -6.05 11.16
N CYS A 141 -3.51 -6.82 10.37
CA CYS A 141 -4.21 -7.99 10.91
C CYS A 141 -3.22 -9.03 11.47
N VAL A 142 -2.12 -9.33 10.76
CA VAL A 142 -1.09 -10.25 11.26
C VAL A 142 -0.50 -9.72 12.58
N ASP A 143 -0.18 -8.43 12.63
CA ASP A 143 0.37 -7.80 13.83
C ASP A 143 -0.58 -7.82 15.02
N LEU A 144 -1.88 -7.62 14.78
CA LEU A 144 -2.91 -7.77 15.80
C LEU A 144 -3.00 -9.22 16.29
N ALA A 145 -3.00 -10.21 15.40
CA ALA A 145 -2.99 -11.61 15.82
C ALA A 145 -1.74 -11.92 16.68
N ASP A 146 -0.56 -11.49 16.22
CA ASP A 146 0.69 -11.68 16.95
C ASP A 146 0.69 -10.99 18.33
N ALA A 147 0.05 -9.83 18.46
CA ALA A 147 -0.09 -9.14 19.74
C ALA A 147 -0.94 -9.95 20.74
N PHE A 148 -1.94 -10.69 20.27
CA PHE A 148 -2.82 -11.51 21.12
C PHE A 148 -2.39 -12.98 21.21
N SER A 149 -1.30 -13.36 20.55
CA SER A 149 -0.55 -14.60 20.81
C SER A 149 0.78 -14.36 21.54
N ASP A 150 1.05 -13.13 21.99
CA ASP A 150 2.28 -12.72 22.68
C ASP A 150 3.56 -12.96 21.84
N SER A 151 3.44 -12.84 20.52
CA SER A 151 4.51 -13.02 19.53
C SER A 151 4.75 -11.76 18.67
N TYR A 152 4.19 -10.62 19.06
CA TYR A 152 4.33 -9.37 18.29
C TYR A 152 5.74 -8.79 18.39
N GLU A 153 6.33 -8.54 17.23
CA GLU A 153 7.55 -7.79 17.05
C GLU A 153 7.28 -6.52 16.22
N PRO A 154 7.66 -5.32 16.70
CA PRO A 154 7.52 -4.09 15.92
C PRO A 154 8.34 -4.14 14.64
N GLY A 155 7.78 -3.62 13.54
CA GLY A 155 8.52 -3.53 12.28
C GLY A 155 7.61 -3.16 11.12
N ILE A 156 8.19 -3.17 9.93
CA ILE A 156 7.51 -2.96 8.66
C ILE A 156 7.82 -4.13 7.73
N TYR A 157 6.83 -4.55 6.95
CA TYR A 157 7.00 -5.62 5.99
C TYR A 157 7.54 -5.07 4.67
N VAL A 158 8.58 -5.71 4.14
CA VAL A 158 9.20 -5.36 2.87
C VAL A 158 9.56 -6.59 2.05
N SER A 159 9.43 -6.47 0.74
CA SER A 159 9.95 -7.38 -0.28
C SER A 159 11.02 -6.61 -1.06
N VAL A 160 12.25 -7.10 -1.00
CA VAL A 160 13.41 -6.45 -1.60
C VAL A 160 13.79 -7.18 -2.87
N ASN A 161 13.82 -6.47 -4.01
CA ASN A 161 14.20 -7.02 -5.31
C ASN A 161 13.42 -8.28 -5.74
N GLY A 162 12.18 -8.44 -5.27
CA GLY A 162 11.32 -9.58 -5.57
C GLY A 162 11.52 -10.80 -4.66
N GLU A 163 12.36 -10.69 -3.64
CA GLU A 163 12.48 -11.71 -2.58
C GLU A 163 11.22 -11.78 -1.71
N ALA A 164 11.08 -12.89 -0.99
CA ALA A 164 9.94 -13.13 -0.08
C ALA A 164 9.75 -12.00 0.94
N LEU A 165 8.49 -11.75 1.30
CA LEU A 165 8.15 -10.70 2.25
C LEU A 165 8.79 -11.00 3.63
N LYS A 166 9.50 -10.01 4.18
CA LYS A 166 10.11 -10.09 5.52
C LYS A 166 9.73 -8.88 6.35
N LYS A 167 9.68 -9.05 7.68
CA LYS A 167 9.48 -7.94 8.61
C LYS A 167 10.85 -7.42 9.07
N VAL A 168 11.05 -6.11 9.00
CA VAL A 168 12.30 -5.43 9.38
C VAL A 168 12.01 -4.30 10.36
N PRO A 169 12.96 -3.90 11.23
CA PRO A 169 12.81 -2.72 12.09
C PRO A 169 12.47 -1.47 11.28
N ALA A 170 11.55 -0.64 11.80
CA ALA A 170 11.10 0.56 11.10
C ALA A 170 12.19 1.65 10.99
N ASP A 171 13.17 1.62 11.89
CA ASP A 171 14.33 2.51 11.93
C ASP A 171 15.52 2.03 11.08
N GLU A 172 15.46 0.81 10.54
CA GLU A 172 16.45 0.30 9.58
C GLU A 172 16.46 1.17 8.32
N LYS A 173 17.65 1.53 7.84
CA LYS A 173 17.77 2.41 6.68
C LYS A 173 17.56 1.65 5.38
N VAL A 174 17.03 2.32 4.36
CA VAL A 174 16.90 1.70 3.03
C VAL A 174 18.26 1.25 2.49
N SER A 175 19.33 2.01 2.71
CA SER A 175 20.70 1.65 2.33
C SER A 175 21.28 0.44 3.06
N GLU A 176 20.66 0.00 4.15
CA GLU A 176 21.03 -1.23 4.88
C GLU A 176 20.24 -2.45 4.33
N LEU A 177 19.06 -2.20 3.76
CA LEU A 177 18.20 -3.22 3.15
C LEU A 177 18.61 -3.59 1.72
N VAL A 178 19.27 -2.69 0.99
CA VAL A 178 19.69 -2.88 -0.40
C VAL A 178 21.11 -2.38 -0.66
N ASP A 179 21.83 -3.04 -1.58
CA ASP A 179 23.09 -2.53 -2.12
C ASP A 179 22.81 -1.39 -3.11
N VAL A 180 23.23 -0.18 -2.73
CA VAL A 180 23.06 1.04 -3.52
C VAL A 180 24.30 1.43 -4.32
N SER A 181 25.40 0.68 -4.22
CA SER A 181 26.70 1.06 -4.80
C SER A 181 26.71 1.17 -6.33
N ALA A 182 25.92 0.32 -7.00
CA ALA A 182 25.72 0.34 -8.45
C ALA A 182 24.30 0.81 -8.84
N ALA A 183 23.55 1.35 -7.88
CA ALA A 183 22.20 1.82 -8.13
C ALA A 183 22.24 3.18 -8.81
N LYS A 184 21.41 3.36 -9.84
CA LYS A 184 21.04 4.67 -10.34
C LYS A 184 19.83 5.22 -9.58
N ALA A 185 18.90 4.34 -9.23
CA ALA A 185 17.73 4.67 -8.44
C ALA A 185 17.37 3.51 -7.51
N VAL A 186 16.74 3.83 -6.40
CA VAL A 186 16.02 2.86 -5.57
C VAL A 186 14.55 3.23 -5.59
N GLN A 187 13.71 2.29 -6.01
CA GLN A 187 12.27 2.44 -5.87
C GLN A 187 11.86 1.94 -4.49
N VAL A 188 11.19 2.78 -3.71
CA VAL A 188 10.56 2.41 -2.43
C VAL A 188 9.07 2.69 -2.56
N GLY A 189 8.28 1.62 -2.58
CA GLY A 189 6.86 1.67 -2.88
C GLY A 189 6.57 2.28 -4.25
N TYR A 190 5.91 3.44 -4.23
CA TYR A 190 5.46 4.17 -5.43
C TYR A 190 6.35 5.36 -5.77
N ALA A 191 7.51 5.50 -5.13
CA ALA A 191 8.43 6.60 -5.40
C ALA A 191 9.85 6.09 -5.71
N TYR A 192 10.54 6.84 -6.56
CA TYR A 192 11.96 6.66 -6.83
C TYR A 192 12.77 7.58 -5.91
N TYR A 193 13.97 7.14 -5.56
CA TYR A 193 14.95 7.83 -4.72
C TYR A 193 16.32 7.68 -5.37
N THR A 194 17.18 8.68 -5.24
CA THR A 194 18.60 8.52 -5.61
C THR A 194 19.34 7.75 -4.52
N PRO A 195 20.48 7.11 -4.81
CA PRO A 195 21.27 6.38 -3.81
C PRO A 195 21.59 7.20 -2.57
N GLU A 196 21.84 8.50 -2.73
CA GLU A 196 22.17 9.42 -1.65
C GLU A 196 21.00 9.67 -0.70
N GLU A 197 19.77 9.47 -1.17
CA GLU A 197 18.54 9.64 -0.37
C GLU A 197 18.18 8.38 0.43
N CYS A 198 18.87 7.24 0.21
CA CYS A 198 18.54 5.96 0.85
C CYS A 198 19.03 5.84 2.31
N GLY A 199 19.68 6.85 2.87
CA GLY A 199 20.11 6.89 4.27
C GLY A 199 18.98 7.12 5.29
N VAL A 200 17.73 7.15 4.83
CA VAL A 200 16.52 7.38 5.64
C VAL A 200 15.90 6.07 6.13
N PRO A 201 15.26 6.07 7.32
CA PRO A 201 14.51 4.91 7.82
C PRO A 201 13.41 4.42 6.87
N VAL A 202 13.28 3.11 6.72
CA VAL A 202 12.24 2.51 5.87
C VAL A 202 10.82 2.82 6.37
N GLY A 203 10.63 2.95 7.68
CA GLY A 203 9.35 3.32 8.28
C GLY A 203 8.93 4.76 8.00
N GLU A 204 9.88 5.66 7.72
CA GLU A 204 9.61 7.04 7.31
C GLU A 204 9.11 7.10 5.86
N LEU A 205 9.69 6.27 4.99
CA LEU A 205 9.27 6.20 3.58
C LEU A 205 7.95 5.43 3.38
N ASN A 206 7.61 4.52 4.30
CA ASN A 206 6.39 3.72 4.31
C ASN A 206 6.05 3.13 2.93
N PRO A 207 6.79 2.13 2.42
CA PRO A 207 6.48 1.48 1.15
C PRO A 207 5.08 0.83 1.22
N ALA A 208 4.06 1.53 0.72
CA ALA A 208 2.65 1.14 0.91
C ALA A 208 2.25 -0.18 0.21
N ASN A 209 3.05 -0.70 -0.72
CA ASN A 209 2.92 -2.06 -1.29
C ASN A 209 4.03 -3.00 -0.79
N GLY A 210 4.86 -2.58 0.17
CA GLY A 210 5.97 -3.37 0.71
C GLY A 210 7.17 -3.50 -0.22
N VAL A 211 7.14 -2.96 -1.44
CA VAL A 211 8.19 -3.25 -2.44
C VAL A 211 9.35 -2.27 -2.37
N ILE A 212 10.58 -2.80 -2.36
CA ILE A 212 11.82 -2.06 -2.57
C ILE A 212 12.56 -2.68 -3.76
N ARG A 213 12.95 -1.88 -4.76
CA ARG A 213 13.70 -2.36 -5.94
C ARG A 213 14.89 -1.48 -6.23
N VAL A 214 16.04 -2.09 -6.52
CA VAL A 214 17.22 -1.42 -7.03
C VAL A 214 17.17 -1.36 -8.55
N LEU A 215 17.37 -0.17 -9.11
CA LEU A 215 17.41 0.09 -10.54
C LEU A 215 18.81 0.56 -10.90
N THR A 216 19.39 -0.07 -11.92
CA THR A 216 20.75 0.20 -12.41
C THR A 216 20.72 1.05 -13.68
N GLU A 217 21.89 1.36 -14.24
CA GLU A 217 22.00 2.01 -15.55
C GLU A 217 21.31 1.25 -16.70
N LYS A 218 21.08 -0.05 -16.54
CA LYS A 218 20.36 -0.88 -17.53
C LYS A 218 18.84 -0.68 -17.51
N ASN A 219 18.31 0.03 -16.50
CA ASN A 219 16.90 0.31 -16.35
C ASN A 219 16.61 1.74 -16.82
N CYS A 220 15.62 1.95 -17.70
CA CYS A 220 15.12 3.28 -18.00
C CYS A 220 14.06 3.67 -16.98
N ILE A 221 14.23 4.82 -16.31
CA ILE A 221 13.28 5.28 -15.29
C ILE A 221 11.95 5.68 -15.94
N VAL A 222 12.00 6.30 -17.13
CA VAL A 222 10.80 6.69 -17.88
C VAL A 222 9.94 5.48 -18.25
N ASP A 223 10.57 4.40 -18.72
CA ASP A 223 9.90 3.15 -19.07
C ASP A 223 9.34 2.41 -17.86
N ASP A 224 10.10 2.31 -16.77
CA ASP A 224 9.62 1.71 -15.53
C ASP A 224 8.42 2.48 -14.96
N ALA A 225 8.49 3.83 -14.97
CA ALA A 225 7.39 4.69 -14.57
C ALA A 225 6.15 4.48 -15.47
N ALA A 226 6.33 4.45 -16.79
CA ALA A 226 5.24 4.20 -17.75
C ALA A 226 4.53 2.86 -17.46
N LYS A 227 5.29 1.77 -17.31
CA LYS A 227 4.77 0.44 -17.02
C LYS A 227 4.00 0.38 -15.71
N LYS A 228 4.51 1.02 -14.67
CA LYS A 228 3.84 1.06 -13.36
C LYS A 228 2.59 1.92 -13.36
N THR A 229 2.63 3.09 -13.98
CA THR A 229 1.44 3.93 -14.12
C THR A 229 0.38 3.21 -14.97
N LEU A 230 0.77 2.45 -15.98
CA LEU A 230 -0.13 1.58 -16.75
C LEU A 230 -0.77 0.49 -15.87
N ALA A 231 -0.01 -0.17 -15.00
CA ALA A 231 -0.55 -1.15 -14.06
C ALA A 231 -1.57 -0.50 -13.09
N CYS A 232 -1.25 0.67 -12.53
CA CYS A 232 -2.18 1.42 -11.68
C CYS A 232 -3.45 1.83 -12.43
N LYS A 233 -3.31 2.30 -13.68
CA LYS A 233 -4.44 2.64 -14.57
C LYS A 233 -5.35 1.43 -14.79
N ALA A 234 -4.78 0.26 -15.07
CA ALA A 234 -5.54 -0.97 -15.29
C ALA A 234 -6.28 -1.45 -14.04
N GLN A 235 -5.71 -1.22 -12.84
CA GLN A 235 -6.30 -1.60 -11.56
C GLN A 235 -7.30 -0.56 -11.00
N SER A 236 -7.32 0.66 -11.53
CA SER A 236 -8.19 1.73 -11.03
C SER A 236 -9.68 1.40 -11.18
N CYS A 237 -10.48 1.64 -10.14
CA CYS A 237 -11.93 1.44 -10.19
C CYS A 237 -12.69 2.51 -10.99
N GLY A 238 -12.00 3.57 -11.46
CA GLY A 238 -12.58 4.62 -12.30
C GLY A 238 -13.60 5.57 -11.64
N LYS A 239 -13.89 5.44 -10.34
CA LYS A 239 -14.95 6.24 -9.67
C LYS A 239 -14.56 7.70 -9.39
N CYS A 240 -13.31 7.97 -9.03
CA CYS A 240 -12.81 9.31 -8.74
C CYS A 240 -12.28 9.97 -10.02
N VAL A 241 -12.75 11.17 -10.36
CA VAL A 241 -12.34 11.90 -11.59
C VAL A 241 -10.85 12.20 -11.58
N PHE A 242 -10.31 12.72 -10.46
CA PHE A 242 -8.87 13.00 -10.33
C PHE A 242 -8.02 11.75 -10.60
N CYS A 243 -8.41 10.59 -10.06
CA CYS A 243 -7.70 9.35 -10.29
C CYS A 243 -7.89 8.81 -11.72
N ARG A 244 -9.14 8.77 -12.23
CA ARG A 244 -9.46 8.20 -13.54
C ARG A 244 -8.82 8.99 -14.68
N GLU A 245 -9.08 10.29 -14.74
CA GLU A 245 -8.54 11.14 -15.80
C GLU A 245 -7.05 11.42 -15.59
N GLY A 246 -6.60 11.54 -14.35
CA GLY A 246 -5.20 11.75 -14.02
C GLY A 246 -4.34 10.56 -14.44
N LEU A 247 -4.73 9.32 -14.12
CA LEU A 247 -3.98 8.12 -14.55
C LEU A 247 -3.92 7.97 -16.07
N ILE A 248 -5.00 8.30 -16.79
CA ILE A 248 -5.02 8.26 -18.26
C ILE A 248 -3.98 9.24 -18.82
N GLN A 249 -3.95 10.47 -18.30
CA GLN A 249 -3.03 11.50 -18.77
C GLN A 249 -1.58 11.22 -18.38
N LEU A 250 -1.34 10.82 -17.14
CA LEU A 250 0.00 10.45 -16.67
C LEU A 250 0.53 9.28 -17.50
N GLU A 251 -0.22 8.19 -17.63
CA GLU A 251 0.21 7.05 -18.44
C GLU A 251 0.49 7.45 -19.89
N PHE A 252 -0.39 8.23 -20.51
CA PHE A 252 -0.19 8.73 -21.87
C PHE A 252 1.12 9.53 -22.00
N MET A 253 1.38 10.49 -21.11
CA MET A 253 2.59 11.31 -21.17
C MET A 253 3.87 10.48 -20.97
N GLN A 254 3.84 9.53 -20.05
CA GLN A 254 4.97 8.62 -19.82
C GLN A 254 5.21 7.75 -21.07
N SER A 255 4.16 7.12 -21.59
CA SER A 255 4.22 6.26 -22.79
C SER A 255 4.63 7.02 -24.06
N GLU A 256 4.15 8.24 -24.29
CA GLU A 256 4.61 9.05 -25.43
C GLU A 256 6.08 9.43 -25.30
N THR A 257 6.57 9.64 -24.07
CA THR A 257 7.97 9.95 -23.80
C THR A 257 8.87 8.73 -24.08
N THR A 258 8.43 7.52 -23.74
CA THR A 258 9.18 6.30 -24.09
C THR A 258 9.27 6.10 -25.61
N LEU A 259 8.27 6.53 -26.37
CA LEU A 259 8.20 6.43 -27.83
C LEU A 259 8.85 7.60 -28.59
N GLY A 260 9.62 8.45 -27.90
CA GLY A 260 10.30 9.61 -28.51
C GLY A 260 9.35 10.70 -29.03
N ARG A 261 8.08 10.69 -28.57
CA ARG A 261 7.05 11.69 -28.88
C ARG A 261 6.70 12.58 -27.69
N GLY A 262 7.47 12.47 -26.60
CA GLY A 262 7.35 13.30 -25.42
C GLY A 262 7.54 14.79 -25.75
N LYS A 263 6.95 15.65 -24.92
CA LYS A 263 7.02 17.10 -25.03
C LYS A 263 7.50 17.69 -23.72
N MET A 264 8.21 18.82 -23.75
CA MET A 264 8.69 19.45 -22.52
C MET A 264 7.54 19.87 -21.61
N GLU A 265 6.41 20.28 -22.18
CA GLU A 265 5.18 20.64 -21.48
C GLU A 265 4.58 19.45 -20.70
N PHE A 266 4.91 18.21 -21.07
CA PHE A 266 4.45 17.04 -20.31
C PHE A 266 5.03 17.00 -18.90
N LEU A 267 6.20 17.61 -18.67
CA LEU A 267 6.79 17.66 -17.34
C LEU A 267 5.95 18.54 -16.40
N ASP A 268 5.59 19.74 -16.85
CA ASP A 268 4.75 20.65 -16.07
C ASP A 268 3.34 20.07 -15.83
N LEU A 269 2.73 19.48 -16.86
CA LEU A 269 1.44 18.81 -16.74
C LEU A 269 1.49 17.60 -15.81
N THR A 270 2.56 16.79 -15.89
CA THR A 270 2.78 15.65 -14.98
C THR A 270 2.84 16.12 -13.53
N LYS A 271 3.53 17.24 -13.28
CA LYS A 271 3.61 17.83 -11.94
C LYS A 271 2.23 18.29 -11.45
N GLU A 272 1.52 19.10 -12.24
CA GLU A 272 0.22 19.64 -11.86
C GLU A 272 -0.82 18.53 -11.58
N ILE A 273 -0.94 17.58 -12.50
CA ILE A 273 -1.87 16.45 -12.37
C ILE A 273 -1.47 15.57 -11.19
N GLY A 274 -0.19 15.24 -11.08
CA GLY A 274 0.31 14.35 -10.04
C GLY A 274 0.10 14.92 -8.64
N GLU A 275 0.42 16.20 -8.43
CA GLU A 275 0.19 16.89 -7.16
C GLU A 275 -1.31 16.93 -6.83
N ALA A 276 -2.16 17.29 -7.79
CA ALA A 276 -3.62 17.28 -7.59
C ALA A 276 -4.15 15.88 -7.22
N MET A 277 -3.65 14.81 -7.86
CA MET A 277 -4.03 13.43 -7.54
C MET A 277 -3.63 13.03 -6.12
N CYS A 278 -2.43 13.40 -5.65
CA CYS A 278 -1.95 13.06 -4.32
C CYS A 278 -2.86 13.60 -3.20
N PHE A 279 -3.49 14.77 -3.39
CA PHE A 279 -4.34 15.40 -2.37
C PHE A 279 -5.84 15.22 -2.59
N SER A 280 -6.29 15.15 -3.85
CA SER A 280 -7.73 15.23 -4.20
C SER A 280 -8.37 13.87 -4.45
N THR A 281 -7.67 12.77 -4.12
CA THR A 281 -8.17 11.41 -4.29
C THR A 281 -8.44 10.74 -2.94
N PRO A 282 -9.55 9.98 -2.81
CA PRO A 282 -9.97 9.44 -1.52
C PRO A 282 -9.27 8.13 -1.12
N CYS A 283 -8.52 7.49 -2.02
CA CYS A 283 -7.94 6.17 -1.78
C CYS A 283 -6.47 6.09 -2.21
N SER A 284 -5.77 5.05 -1.74
CA SER A 284 -4.37 4.81 -2.09
C SER A 284 -4.10 4.82 -3.58
N MET A 285 -5.02 4.30 -4.40
CA MET A 285 -4.78 4.24 -5.85
C MET A 285 -4.43 5.61 -6.41
N GLY A 286 -5.25 6.63 -6.16
CA GLY A 286 -4.94 7.98 -6.64
C GLY A 286 -3.77 8.62 -5.90
N GLN A 287 -3.70 8.45 -4.57
CA GLN A 287 -2.72 9.10 -3.72
C GLN A 287 -1.28 8.63 -3.98
N GLN A 288 -1.12 7.33 -4.24
CA GLN A 288 0.18 6.66 -4.37
C GLN A 288 0.63 6.57 -5.83
N SER A 289 -0.26 6.22 -6.77
CA SER A 289 0.15 6.01 -8.18
C SER A 289 0.77 7.25 -8.83
N ALA A 290 0.29 8.45 -8.48
CA ALA A 290 0.84 9.70 -8.98
C ALA A 290 2.30 9.93 -8.55
N ARG A 291 2.70 9.40 -7.37
CA ARG A 291 4.07 9.52 -6.85
C ARG A 291 5.09 8.86 -7.77
N ILE A 292 4.68 7.87 -8.58
CA ILE A 292 5.56 7.19 -9.55
C ILE A 292 6.05 8.23 -10.55
N SER A 293 5.12 8.89 -11.24
CA SER A 293 5.46 9.89 -12.26
C SER A 293 6.12 11.12 -11.66
N LEU A 294 5.66 11.61 -10.50
CA LEU A 294 6.22 12.78 -9.83
C LEU A 294 7.69 12.58 -9.43
N SER A 295 7.99 11.45 -8.78
CA SER A 295 9.37 11.18 -8.31
C SER A 295 10.30 10.81 -9.47
N ALA A 296 9.83 10.05 -10.46
CA ALA A 296 10.58 9.74 -11.67
C ALA A 296 11.01 11.04 -12.38
N MET A 297 10.05 11.93 -12.64
CA MET A 297 10.34 13.21 -13.28
C MET A 297 11.19 14.12 -12.39
N GLY A 298 10.84 14.26 -11.12
CA GLY A 298 11.51 15.21 -10.22
C GLY A 298 12.98 14.87 -9.96
N LYS A 299 13.32 13.58 -9.90
CA LYS A 299 14.70 13.12 -9.59
C LYS A 299 15.50 12.74 -10.82
N PHE A 300 14.83 12.30 -11.89
CA PHE A 300 15.47 11.80 -13.11
C PHE A 300 15.07 12.62 -14.35
N ALA A 301 14.82 13.92 -14.17
CA ALA A 301 14.46 14.85 -15.24
C ALA A 301 15.41 14.79 -16.44
N SER A 302 16.71 14.54 -16.20
CA SER A 302 17.71 14.39 -17.25
C SER A 302 17.43 13.20 -18.20
N GLU A 303 16.87 12.10 -17.70
CA GLU A 303 16.42 10.98 -18.56
C GLU A 303 15.22 11.39 -19.40
N TYR A 304 14.24 12.09 -18.81
CA TYR A 304 13.09 12.62 -19.55
C TYR A 304 13.56 13.57 -20.66
N GLU A 305 14.48 14.47 -20.37
CA GLU A 305 15.05 15.38 -21.39
C GLU A 305 15.80 14.63 -22.50
N ALA A 306 16.51 13.55 -22.18
CA ALA A 306 17.17 12.72 -23.18
C ALA A 306 16.15 12.07 -24.13
N HIS A 307 15.04 11.56 -23.58
CA HIS A 307 13.93 11.03 -24.37
C HIS A 307 13.26 12.12 -25.24
N ILE A 308 12.97 13.28 -24.67
CA ILE A 308 12.21 14.35 -25.35
C ILE A 308 13.07 15.06 -26.41
N LYS A 309 14.25 15.56 -26.02
CA LYS A 309 15.08 16.43 -26.88
C LYS A 309 15.96 15.63 -27.83
N LYS A 310 16.52 14.51 -27.35
CA LYS A 310 17.48 13.71 -28.11
C LYS A 310 16.86 12.48 -28.75
N LYS A 311 15.61 12.15 -28.43
CA LYS A 311 14.93 10.91 -28.87
C LYS A 311 15.79 9.67 -28.60
N ASN A 312 16.46 9.68 -27.45
CA ASN A 312 17.43 8.65 -27.08
C ASN A 312 17.19 8.20 -25.65
N CYS A 313 17.03 6.88 -25.47
CA CYS A 313 16.96 6.24 -24.17
C CYS A 313 18.38 5.99 -23.63
N PRO A 314 18.80 6.58 -22.50
CA PRO A 314 20.15 6.34 -21.95
C PRO A 314 20.42 4.87 -21.63
N ALA A 315 19.41 4.13 -21.20
CA ALA A 315 19.51 2.70 -20.91
C ALA A 315 19.38 1.80 -22.16
N GLY A 316 19.05 2.36 -23.32
CA GLY A 316 18.90 1.62 -24.58
C GLY A 316 17.72 0.65 -24.64
N VAL A 317 16.74 0.78 -23.73
CA VAL A 317 15.58 -0.14 -23.65
C VAL A 317 14.36 0.34 -24.43
N CYS A 318 14.19 1.66 -24.60
CA CYS A 318 13.10 2.21 -25.41
C CYS A 318 13.57 2.40 -26.87
N GLN A 319 12.66 2.11 -27.80
CA GLN A 319 12.89 2.15 -29.25
C GLN A 319 12.41 3.47 -29.87
#